data_AF-M6BNF1-F1
#
_entry.id   AF-M6BNF1-F1
#
_cell.length_a   1.000
_cell.length_b   1.000
_cell.length_c   1.000
_cell.angle_alpha   90.00
_cell.angle_beta   90.00
_cell.angle_gamma   90.00
#
_symmetry.space_group_name_H-M   'P 1'
#
loop_
_entity.id
_entity.type
_entity.pdbx_description
1 polymer ?
#
loop_
_entity_poly.entity_id
_entity_poly.type
_entity_poly.pdbx_seq_one_letter_code
_entity_poly.pdbx_strand_id
1 'polypeptide(L)'
;MEFEFGALILSGLIILSIGLLRISTKFGVPSLLLFLVIGMAAGSDGLGGIEFDNPVLAKQVGSIALAYILFSGGLETEWLKIKPVLWKGIVLGNLGVLITGAVMGLFSVYVLGFSPIIGFLLGAVVSSTDVAAVFNVLRTRNTGRKKD
;
A
#
# COMPACT_ATOMS: atom_id res chain seq x y z
N MET A 1 -32.14 3.27 -0.76
CA MET A 1 -31.86 3.66 0.64
C MET A 1 -30.55 3.06 1.16
N GLU A 2 -30.38 1.74 1.29
CA GLU A 2 -29.11 1.17 1.80
C GLU A 2 -27.89 1.45 0.91
N PHE A 3 -28.04 1.32 -0.42
CA PHE A 3 -26.97 1.65 -1.37
C PHE A 3 -26.56 3.13 -1.33
N GLU A 4 -27.55 4.02 -1.22
CA GLU A 4 -27.33 5.48 -1.17
C GLU A 4 -26.59 5.88 0.11
N PHE A 5 -26.96 5.27 1.25
CA PHE A 5 -26.30 5.50 2.53
C PHE A 5 -24.86 4.98 2.53
N GLY A 6 -24.62 3.78 1.99
CA GLY A 6 -23.28 3.23 1.81
C GLY A 6 -22.39 4.09 0.91
N ALA A 7 -22.93 4.61 -0.19
CA ALA A 7 -22.21 5.53 -1.07
C ALA A 7 -21.87 6.87 -0.37
N LEU A 8 -22.76 7.36 0.50
CA LEU A 8 -22.55 8.58 1.28
C LEU A 8 -21.44 8.41 2.31
N ILE A 9 -21.41 7.27 3.00
CA ILE A 9 -20.33 6.91 3.94
C ILE A 9 -19.00 6.80 3.19
N LEU A 10 -18.97 6.08 2.07
CA LEU A 10 -17.75 5.89 1.29
C LEU A 10 -17.19 7.21 0.74
N SER A 11 -18.05 8.05 0.16
CA SER A 11 -17.65 9.36 -0.34
C SER A 11 -17.19 10.29 0.79
N GLY A 12 -17.86 10.28 1.95
CA GLY A 12 -17.43 11.00 3.14
C GLY A 12 -16.05 10.58 3.63
N LEU A 13 -15.78 9.27 3.69
CA LEU A 13 -14.46 8.72 4.04
C LEU A 13 -13.37 9.13 3.04
N ILE A 14 -13.67 9.10 1.74
CA ILE A 14 -12.75 9.54 0.69
C ILE A 14 -12.44 11.03 0.83
N ILE A 15 -13.46 11.87 1.02
CA ILE A 15 -13.29 13.32 1.17
C ILE A 15 -12.47 13.64 2.42
N LEU A 16 -12.76 12.99 3.55
CA LEU A 16 -12.00 13.14 4.79
C LEU A 16 -10.53 12.76 4.58
N SER A 17 -10.30 11.62 3.93
CA SER A 17 -8.97 11.10 3.60
C SER A 17 -8.19 12.10 2.72
N ILE A 18 -8.83 12.64 1.68
CA ILE A 18 -8.22 13.66 0.81
C ILE A 18 -7.94 14.96 1.57
N GLY A 19 -8.82 15.39 2.47
CA GLY A 19 -8.60 16.58 3.30
C GLY A 19 -7.37 16.44 4.20
N LEU A 20 -7.19 15.27 4.80
CA LEU A 20 -6.06 14.95 5.70
C LEU A 20 -4.72 14.78 4.96
N LEU A 21 -4.71 14.59 3.63
CA LEU A 21 -3.48 14.60 2.83
C LEU A 21 -2.71 15.93 2.97
N ARG A 22 -3.39 17.07 3.17
CA ARG A 22 -2.70 18.35 3.40
C ARG A 22 -2.04 18.44 4.78
N ILE A 23 -2.54 17.68 5.76
CA ILE A 23 -1.97 17.59 7.11
C ILE A 23 -0.74 16.67 7.07
N SER A 24 -0.82 15.55 6.34
CA SER A 24 0.29 14.63 6.06
C SER A 24 1.56 15.36 5.62
N THR A 25 1.43 16.25 4.62
CA THR A 25 2.56 16.97 4.04
C THR A 25 3.15 18.03 4.97
N LYS A 26 2.35 18.57 5.90
CA LYS A 26 2.80 19.56 6.90
C LYS A 26 3.55 18.91 8.07
N PHE A 27 3.11 17.74 8.51
CA PHE A 27 3.70 17.02 9.66
C PHE A 27 4.73 15.95 9.27
N GLY A 28 4.96 15.73 7.98
CA GLY A 28 5.92 14.75 7.48
C GLY A 28 5.53 13.29 7.77
N VAL A 29 4.25 13.04 8.04
CA VAL A 29 3.72 11.69 8.29
C VAL A 29 3.37 11.05 6.94
N PRO A 30 3.79 9.80 6.66
CA PRO A 30 3.42 9.09 5.44
C PRO A 30 1.91 9.02 5.24
N SER A 31 1.43 9.42 4.06
CA SER A 31 -0.02 9.48 3.75
C SER A 31 -0.72 8.14 3.91
N LEU A 32 -0.03 7.04 3.56
CA LEU A 32 -0.56 5.69 3.70
C LEU A 32 -0.89 5.32 5.15
N LEU A 33 -0.07 5.76 6.12
CA LEU A 33 -0.35 5.53 7.54
C LEU A 33 -1.61 6.27 7.99
N LEU A 34 -1.85 7.47 7.46
CA LEU A 34 -3.08 8.20 7.76
C LEU A 34 -4.32 7.50 7.20
N PHE A 35 -4.26 7.03 5.95
CA PHE A 35 -5.36 6.25 5.37
C PHE A 35 -5.64 4.97 6.16
N LEU A 36 -4.60 4.27 6.62
CA LEU A 36 -4.74 3.09 7.47
C LEU A 36 -5.44 3.43 8.79
N VAL A 37 -4.99 4.47 9.51
CA VAL A 37 -5.57 4.87 10.79
C VAL A 37 -7.02 5.30 10.64
N ILE A 38 -7.36 6.05 9.58
CA ILE A 38 -8.74 6.46 9.30
C ILE A 38 -9.60 5.22 9.03
N GLY A 39 -9.12 4.28 8.21
CA GLY A 39 -9.82 3.03 7.93
C GLY A 39 -10.06 2.19 9.20
N MET A 40 -9.03 2.04 10.04
CA MET A 40 -9.16 1.35 11.32
C MET A 40 -10.13 2.06 12.27
N ALA A 41 -10.08 3.40 12.34
CA ALA A 41 -10.99 4.20 13.16
C ALA A 41 -12.43 4.15 12.64
N ALA A 42 -12.64 3.96 11.34
CA ALA A 42 -13.95 3.82 10.73
C ALA A 42 -14.52 2.40 10.89
N GLY A 43 -13.67 1.37 10.94
CA GLY A 43 -14.07 -0.04 11.03
C GLY A 43 -14.79 -0.41 12.33
N SER A 44 -15.13 -1.70 12.45
CA SER A 44 -15.91 -2.27 13.55
C SER A 44 -15.29 -2.04 14.93
N ASP A 45 -13.96 -2.15 15.03
CA ASP A 45 -13.21 -1.95 16.28
C ASP A 45 -12.89 -0.46 16.53
N GLY A 46 -13.28 0.41 15.60
CA GLY A 46 -13.02 1.85 15.63
C GLY A 46 -14.21 2.67 16.15
N LEU A 47 -14.03 3.99 16.15
CA LEU A 47 -15.06 4.96 16.52
C LEU A 47 -16.25 5.00 15.55
N GLY A 48 -16.04 4.55 14.30
CA GLY A 48 -17.06 4.55 13.25
C GLY A 48 -18.01 3.35 13.29
N GLY A 49 -17.60 2.23 13.88
CA GLY A 49 -18.44 1.04 14.04
C GLY A 49 -18.91 0.42 12.72
N ILE A 50 -18.21 0.64 11.60
CA ILE A 50 -18.60 0.10 10.30
C ILE A 50 -18.21 -1.37 10.25
N GLU A 51 -19.21 -2.26 10.36
CA GLU A 51 -19.01 -3.68 10.11
C GLU A 51 -18.82 -3.96 8.62
N PHE A 52 -17.68 -4.57 8.28
CA PHE A 52 -17.36 -4.95 6.91
C PHE A 52 -16.86 -6.39 6.87
N ASP A 53 -17.72 -7.29 6.40
CA ASP A 53 -17.40 -8.72 6.23
C ASP A 53 -17.74 -9.18 4.81
N ASN A 54 -17.13 -8.53 3.81
CA ASN A 54 -17.30 -8.91 2.40
C ASN A 54 -15.96 -9.01 1.67
N PRO A 55 -15.29 -10.17 1.72
CA PRO A 55 -14.01 -10.38 1.04
C PRO A 55 -14.13 -10.32 -0.49
N VAL A 56 -15.30 -10.65 -1.05
CA VAL A 56 -15.54 -10.61 -2.51
C VAL A 56 -15.53 -9.17 -3.00
N LEU A 57 -16.26 -8.28 -2.31
CA LEU A 57 -16.30 -6.85 -2.64
C LEU A 57 -14.93 -6.21 -2.42
N ALA A 58 -14.23 -6.54 -1.32
CA ALA A 58 -12.87 -6.07 -1.07
C ALA A 58 -11.91 -6.47 -2.18
N LYS A 59 -11.97 -7.73 -2.63
CA LYS A 59 -11.18 -8.22 -3.76
C LYS A 59 -11.51 -7.48 -5.05
N GLN A 60 -12.79 -7.25 -5.35
CA GLN A 60 -13.21 -6.55 -6.57
C GLN A 60 -12.69 -5.10 -6.60
N VAL A 61 -12.95 -4.35 -5.53
CA VAL A 61 -12.49 -2.96 -5.39
C VAL A 61 -10.97 -2.90 -5.43
N GLY A 62 -10.30 -3.76 -4.66
CA GLY A 62 -8.84 -3.85 -4.63
C GLY A 62 -8.23 -4.22 -5.98
N SER A 63 -8.85 -5.12 -6.76
CA SER A 63 -8.36 -5.48 -8.09
C SER A 63 -8.49 -4.32 -9.08
N ILE A 64 -9.61 -3.59 -9.05
CA ILE A 64 -9.83 -2.42 -9.91
C ILE A 64 -8.83 -1.31 -9.55
N ALA A 65 -8.67 -1.03 -8.25
CA ALA A 65 -7.72 -0.04 -7.77
C ALA A 65 -6.28 -0.42 -8.14
N LEU A 66 -5.88 -1.68 -7.95
CA LEU A 66 -4.55 -2.18 -8.31
C LEU A 66 -4.29 -2.06 -9.81
N ALA A 67 -5.27 -2.42 -10.65
CA ALA A 67 -5.15 -2.26 -12.09
C ALA A 67 -4.90 -0.79 -12.47
N TYR A 68 -5.64 0.14 -11.85
CA TYR A 68 -5.45 1.58 -12.07
C TYR A 68 -4.08 2.08 -11.59
N ILE A 69 -3.63 1.66 -10.40
CA ILE A 69 -2.32 2.06 -9.85
C ILE A 69 -1.18 1.57 -10.74
N LEU A 70 -1.21 0.29 -11.16
CA LEU A 70 -0.19 -0.27 -12.04
C LEU A 70 -0.21 0.39 -13.42
N PHE A 71 -1.40 0.67 -13.96
CA PHE A 71 -1.55 1.33 -15.25
C PHE A 71 -1.03 2.77 -15.22
N SER A 72 -1.42 3.56 -14.22
CA SER A 72 -0.94 4.95 -14.06
C SER A 72 0.56 4.99 -13.85
N GLY A 73 1.10 4.14 -12.97
CA GLY A 73 2.55 4.04 -12.74
C GLY A 73 3.32 3.64 -14.00
N GLY A 74 2.74 2.78 -14.84
CA GLY A 74 3.29 2.42 -16.15
C GLY A 74 3.28 3.58 -17.16
N LEU A 75 2.23 4.40 -17.19
CA LEU A 75 2.12 5.56 -18.09
C LEU A 75 3.05 6.71 -17.70
N GLU A 76 3.24 6.95 -16.40
CA GLU A 76 4.13 8.00 -15.88
C GLU A 76 5.63 7.66 -16.03
N THR A 77 5.93 6.42 -16.41
CA THR A 77 7.29 5.91 -16.53
C THR A 77 7.96 6.37 -17.83
N GLU A 78 8.99 7.21 -17.71
CA GLU A 78 9.80 7.64 -18.84
C GLU A 78 10.84 6.58 -19.23
N TRP A 79 10.67 5.99 -20.42
CA TRP A 79 11.54 4.92 -20.93
C TRP A 79 13.03 5.31 -20.98
N LEU A 80 13.33 6.54 -21.39
CA LEU A 80 14.70 7.07 -21.48
C LEU A 80 15.41 7.10 -20.11
N LYS A 81 14.65 7.29 -19.02
CA LYS A 81 15.18 7.30 -17.65
C LYS A 81 15.33 5.90 -17.07
N ILE A 82 14.45 4.96 -17.42
CA ILE A 82 14.48 3.59 -16.87
C ILE A 82 15.45 2.67 -17.62
N LYS A 83 15.61 2.83 -18.94
CA LYS A 83 16.46 1.96 -19.77
C LYS A 83 17.85 1.67 -19.17
N PRO A 84 18.60 2.64 -18.60
CA PRO A 84 19.93 2.38 -18.04
C PRO A 84 19.94 1.47 -16.79
N VAL A 85 18.83 1.39 -16.05
CA VAL A 85 18.72 0.66 -14.77
C VAL A 85 17.79 -0.53 -14.85
N LEU A 86 17.20 -0.81 -16.02
CA LEU A 86 16.20 -1.85 -16.24
C LEU A 86 16.65 -3.22 -15.72
N TRP A 87 17.90 -3.62 -15.99
CA TRP A 87 18.42 -4.91 -15.53
C TRP A 87 18.41 -5.03 -14.00
N LYS A 88 18.82 -3.97 -13.30
CA LYS A 88 18.79 -3.94 -11.83
C LYS A 88 17.36 -4.04 -11.32
N GLY A 89 16.42 -3.35 -11.97
CA GLY A 89 14.99 -3.42 -11.66
C GLY A 89 14.42 -4.83 -11.83
N ILE A 90 14.72 -5.49 -12.94
CA ILE A 90 14.26 -6.87 -13.22
C ILE A 90 14.84 -7.85 -12.21
N VAL A 91 16.14 -7.75 -11.91
CA VAL A 91 16.80 -8.62 -10.91
C VAL A 91 16.17 -8.41 -9.54
N LEU A 92 15.98 -7.16 -9.11
CA LEU A 92 15.42 -6.86 -7.80
C LEU A 92 13.94 -7.29 -7.70
N GLY A 93 13.15 -7.08 -8.75
CA GLY A 93 11.74 -7.45 -8.82
C GLY A 93 11.48 -8.96 -8.88
N ASN A 94 12.47 -9.77 -9.28
CA ASN A 94 12.34 -11.23 -9.29
C ASN A 94 13.09 -11.87 -8.12
N LEU A 95 14.43 -11.74 -8.10
CA LEU A 95 15.27 -12.40 -7.09
C LEU A 95 15.09 -11.77 -5.72
N GLY A 96 14.99 -10.43 -5.64
CA GLY A 96 14.77 -9.74 -4.37
C GLY A 96 13.45 -10.12 -3.72
N VAL A 97 12.38 -10.15 -4.52
CA VAL A 97 11.03 -10.57 -4.07
C VAL A 97 11.03 -12.04 -3.64
N LEU A 98 11.64 -12.94 -4.43
CA LEU A 98 11.71 -14.37 -4.10
C LEU A 98 12.46 -14.60 -2.78
N ILE A 99 13.63 -13.97 -2.61
CA ILE A 99 14.43 -14.11 -1.38
C ILE A 99 13.65 -13.56 -0.19
N THR A 100 13.07 -12.37 -0.32
CA THR A 100 12.31 -11.72 0.78
C THR A 100 11.10 -12.56 1.16
N GLY A 101 10.35 -13.06 0.18
CA GLY A 101 9.18 -13.91 0.41
C GLY A 101 9.56 -15.25 1.03
N ALA A 102 10.67 -15.86 0.61
CA ALA A 102 11.16 -17.11 1.18
C ALA A 102 11.61 -16.93 2.64
N VAL A 103 12.39 -15.88 2.93
CA VAL A 103 12.87 -15.58 4.29
C VAL A 103 11.69 -15.28 5.20
N MET A 104 10.76 -14.42 4.77
CA MET A 104 9.56 -14.09 5.56
C MET A 104 8.64 -15.31 5.74
N GLY A 105 8.52 -16.16 4.71
CA GLY A 105 7.73 -17.39 4.78
C GLY A 105 8.32 -18.39 5.77
N LEU A 106 9.62 -18.65 5.70
CA LEU A 106 10.33 -19.51 6.66
C LEU A 106 10.24 -18.96 8.08
N PHE A 107 10.44 -17.65 8.26
CA PHE A 107 10.26 -16.99 9.55
C PHE A 107 8.85 -17.22 10.11
N SER A 108 7.83 -17.06 9.27
CA SER A 108 6.43 -17.25 9.68
C SER A 108 6.12 -18.71 10.06
N VAL A 109 6.76 -19.68 9.41
CA VAL A 109 6.59 -21.10 9.75
C VAL A 109 7.30 -21.44 11.07
N TYR A 110 8.58 -21.09 11.19
CA TYR A 110 9.41 -21.54 12.31
C TYR A 110 9.23 -20.70 13.58
N VAL A 111 8.96 -19.39 13.44
CA VAL A 111 8.86 -18.47 14.59
C VAL A 111 7.41 -18.26 15.02
N LEU A 112 6.50 -18.06 14.06
CA LEU A 112 5.07 -17.86 14.37
C LEU A 112 4.27 -19.18 14.42
N GLY A 113 4.87 -20.30 14.00
CA GLY A 113 4.23 -21.62 14.05
C GLY A 113 3.16 -21.83 12.99
N PHE A 114 3.13 -21.04 11.91
CA PHE A 114 2.14 -21.22 10.85
C PHE A 114 2.44 -22.46 9.99
N SER A 115 1.37 -23.05 9.43
CA SER A 115 1.49 -24.06 8.37
C SER A 115 2.35 -23.51 7.21
N PRO A 116 3.19 -24.34 6.56
CA PRO A 116 4.01 -23.92 5.42
C PRO A 116 3.24 -23.13 4.37
N ILE A 117 2.04 -23.56 4.02
CA ILE A 117 1.20 -22.89 3.02
C ILE A 117 0.84 -21.46 3.45
N ILE A 118 0.42 -21.28 4.71
CA ILE A 118 0.04 -19.96 5.25
C ILE A 118 1.27 -19.08 5.43
N GLY A 119 2.38 -19.64 5.93
CA GLY A 119 3.62 -18.90 6.12
C GLY A 119 4.18 -18.35 4.80
N PHE A 120 4.30 -19.19 3.77
CA PHE A 120 4.75 -18.74 2.46
C PHE A 120 3.73 -17.83 1.75
N LEU A 121 2.42 -17.99 1.98
CA LEU A 121 1.41 -17.05 1.52
C LEU A 121 1.62 -15.65 2.12
N LEU A 122 1.84 -15.58 3.44
CA LEU A 122 2.16 -14.32 4.11
C LEU A 122 3.45 -13.70 3.56
N GLY A 123 4.49 -14.53 3.38
CA GLY A 123 5.75 -14.11 2.78
C GLY A 123 5.57 -13.52 1.37
N ALA A 124 4.75 -14.16 0.53
CA ALA A 124 4.44 -13.67 -0.80
C ALA A 124 3.73 -12.29 -0.77
N VAL A 125 2.72 -12.12 0.09
CA VAL A 125 2.00 -10.84 0.24
C VAL A 125 2.94 -9.72 0.69
N VAL A 126 3.77 -9.97 1.69
CA VAL A 126 4.69 -8.96 2.26
C VAL A 126 5.83 -8.59 1.30
N SER A 127 6.24 -9.52 0.43
CA SER A 127 7.37 -9.30 -0.49
C SER A 127 7.09 -8.31 -1.64
N SER A 128 5.83 -7.95 -1.89
CA SER A 128 5.37 -7.18 -3.06
C SER A 128 5.60 -5.65 -2.98
N THR A 129 6.69 -5.20 -2.36
CA THR A 129 7.15 -3.80 -2.13
C THR A 129 6.32 -2.65 -2.74
N ASP A 130 5.85 -1.71 -1.90
CA ASP A 130 5.20 -0.45 -2.34
C ASP A 130 6.21 0.70 -2.50
N VAL A 131 6.44 1.08 -3.76
CA VAL A 131 7.37 2.16 -4.15
C VAL A 131 6.84 3.55 -3.78
N ALA A 132 5.52 3.77 -3.78
CA ALA A 132 4.91 5.07 -3.46
C ALA A 132 5.11 5.44 -1.99
N ALA A 133 5.00 4.45 -1.09
CA ALA A 133 5.29 4.60 0.33
C ALA A 133 6.71 5.08 0.59
N VAL A 134 7.68 4.43 -0.04
CA VAL A 134 9.12 4.71 0.13
C VAL A 134 9.46 6.11 -0.39
N PHE A 135 8.97 6.49 -1.57
CA PHE A 135 9.20 7.82 -2.11
C PHE A 135 8.59 8.93 -1.25
N ASN A 136 7.42 8.71 -0.65
CA ASN A 136 6.81 9.69 0.25
C ASN A 136 7.68 9.93 1.50
N VAL A 137 8.24 8.86 2.09
CA VAL A 137 9.17 8.96 3.22
C VAL A 137 10.47 9.66 2.82
N LEU A 138 11.07 9.29 1.68
CA LEU A 138 12.33 9.89 1.21
C LEU A 138 12.19 11.38 0.88
N ARG A 139 11.07 11.79 0.28
CA ARG A 139 10.80 13.21 -0.03
C ARG A 139 10.69 14.06 1.23
N THR A 140 10.10 13.50 2.29
CA THR A 140 9.95 14.17 3.59
C THR A 140 11.28 14.30 4.34
N ARG A 141 12.20 13.35 4.18
CA ARG A 141 13.52 13.37 4.84
C ARG A 141 14.59 14.19 4.12
N ASN A 142 14.33 14.67 2.90
CA ASN A 142 15.27 15.54 2.17
C ASN A 142 15.25 17.01 2.66
N THR A 143 15.29 17.19 3.99
CA THR A 143 15.83 18.40 4.61
C THR A 143 17.35 18.32 4.59
N GLY A 144 17.98 18.82 3.53
CA GLY A 144 19.38 19.25 3.58
C GLY A 144 20.29 18.75 2.47
N ARG A 145 20.16 19.31 1.27
CA ARG A 145 21.35 19.89 0.63
C ARG A 145 20.96 20.99 -0.35
N LYS A 146 21.40 22.18 0.03
CA LYS A 146 21.39 23.44 -0.73
C LYS A 146 21.97 23.18 -2.12
N LYS A 147 21.29 23.69 -3.15
CA LYS A 147 21.90 23.96 -4.46
C LYS A 147 23.04 24.94 -4.21
N ASP A 148 24.27 24.49 -4.41
CA ASP A 148 25.37 25.32 -4.92
C ASP A 148 25.72 24.75 -6.30
#